data_AF-A0A660ZF50-F1
#
_entry.id   AF-A0A660ZF50-F1
#
_cell.length_a   1.000
_cell.length_b   1.000
_cell.length_c   1.000
_cell.angle_alpha   90.00
_cell.angle_beta   90.00
_cell.angle_gamma   90.00
#
_symmetry.space_group_name_H-M   'P 1'
#
loop_
_entity.id
_entity.type
_entity.pdbx_description
1 polymer ?
#
loop_
_entity_poly.entity_id
_entity_poly.type
_entity_poly.pdbx_seq_one_letter_code
_entity_poly.pdbx_strand_id
1 'polypeptide(L)'
;MHYAGRYEASNIELEKAERLREELYTHSLTKEAASLLTSENVKPYRGDDFEDVLINYYKALNYLYLNKREDALVEVRRADEKLAYLNLHYEHKNVYRSDAFMEFLSGVFHEMGGEYNDALVSYRRALESYEDYRKFYGLEPPEFLIKRLLLAAKLSEIYEVYEEISSRFPGIEPASREKGLLIVILECGQMPGKKEDFVEIPVREKNDTYIVRVAFSYYEPSPIPVVSAALLADNLQAELRTMEDIQAIAIKNLEDKKAREIAKATLRATAKYLAYRKAREETEKYARKKKKSDEEAELLGLIVGKLVNIFTYTTERADTRSWLGLPQTIMVGYMELDPGSYTPELRVRKRNGSYQTLSLPTITLQSGEIKILSRRIFN
;
A
#
# COMPACT_ATOMS: atom_id res chain seq x y z
N MET A 1 -14.63 -3.45 -10.90
CA MET A 1 -15.51 -2.59 -11.74
C MET A 1 -14.67 -1.70 -12.65
N HIS A 2 -13.65 -1.02 -12.12
CA HIS A 2 -12.59 -0.31 -12.88
C HIS A 2 -12.15 -1.05 -14.16
N TYR A 3 -11.61 -2.27 -14.04
CA TYR A 3 -11.14 -3.05 -15.19
C TYR A 3 -12.20 -3.46 -16.22
N ALA A 4 -13.48 -3.36 -15.86
CA ALA A 4 -14.59 -3.61 -16.77
C ALA A 4 -15.12 -2.33 -17.43
N GLY A 5 -14.42 -1.20 -17.29
CA GLY A 5 -14.85 0.10 -17.82
C GLY A 5 -16.06 0.72 -17.10
N ARG A 6 -16.50 0.14 -15.99
CA ARG A 6 -17.65 0.64 -15.19
C ARG A 6 -17.17 1.63 -14.15
N TYR A 7 -16.65 2.77 -14.60
CA TYR A 7 -15.90 3.72 -13.77
C TYR A 7 -16.75 4.40 -12.70
N GLU A 8 -17.97 4.84 -13.01
CA GLU A 8 -18.88 5.47 -12.04
C GLU A 8 -19.29 4.48 -10.95
N ALA A 9 -19.69 3.27 -11.34
CA ALA A 9 -20.02 2.22 -10.37
C ALA A 9 -18.80 1.85 -9.52
N SER A 10 -17.60 1.84 -10.11
CA SER A 10 -16.36 1.62 -9.37
C SER A 10 -16.12 2.72 -8.33
N ASN A 11 -16.33 3.99 -8.68
CA ASN A 11 -16.17 5.11 -7.75
C ASN A 11 -17.16 5.03 -6.59
N ILE A 12 -18.40 4.63 -6.83
CA ILE A 12 -19.40 4.43 -5.77
C ILE A 12 -18.94 3.40 -4.74
N GLU A 13 -18.42 2.25 -5.18
CA GLU A 13 -17.96 1.20 -4.27
C GLU A 13 -16.64 1.58 -3.57
N LEU A 14 -15.72 2.25 -4.27
CA LEU A 14 -14.46 2.74 -3.70
C LEU A 14 -14.72 3.82 -2.63
N GLU A 15 -15.68 4.71 -2.84
CA GLU A 15 -16.11 5.73 -1.87
C GLU A 15 -16.77 5.10 -0.63
N LYS A 16 -17.46 3.95 -0.77
CA LYS A 16 -17.96 3.20 0.39
C LYS A 16 -16.82 2.57 1.18
N ALA A 17 -15.82 2.02 0.49
CA ALA A 17 -14.64 1.43 1.12
C ALA A 17 -13.82 2.49 1.87
N GLU A 18 -13.60 3.65 1.26
CA GLU A 18 -12.93 4.81 1.86
C GLU A 18 -13.63 5.25 3.16
N ARG A 19 -14.94 5.51 3.11
CA ARG A 19 -15.72 5.91 4.30
C ARG A 19 -15.72 4.86 5.40
N LEU A 20 -15.83 3.58 5.04
CA LEU A 20 -15.75 2.49 6.01
C LEU A 20 -14.39 2.47 6.71
N ARG A 21 -13.30 2.66 5.97
CA ARG A 21 -11.97 2.73 6.56
C ARG A 21 -11.83 3.91 7.53
N GLU A 22 -12.28 5.09 7.13
CA GLU A 22 -12.23 6.30 7.98
C GLU A 22 -13.00 6.07 9.29
N GLU A 23 -14.22 5.54 9.22
CA GLU A 23 -15.03 5.20 10.39
C GLU A 23 -14.30 4.22 11.31
N LEU A 24 -13.71 3.15 10.75
CA LEU A 24 -12.95 2.16 11.52
C LEU A 24 -11.69 2.75 12.16
N TYR A 25 -11.01 3.67 11.49
CA TYR A 25 -9.83 4.36 12.02
C TYR A 25 -10.20 5.27 13.20
N THR A 26 -11.20 6.15 13.03
CA THR A 26 -11.65 7.07 14.10
C THR A 26 -12.17 6.32 15.33
N HIS A 27 -12.90 5.21 15.14
CA HIS A 27 -13.34 4.37 16.24
C HIS A 27 -12.19 3.67 16.97
N SER A 28 -11.08 3.37 16.29
CA SER A 28 -9.91 2.74 16.91
C SER A 28 -9.19 3.71 17.87
N LEU A 29 -9.02 4.98 17.47
CA LEU A 29 -8.39 6.02 18.29
C LEU A 29 -9.19 6.32 19.57
N THR A 30 -10.53 6.30 19.48
CA THR A 30 -11.40 6.65 20.61
C THR A 30 -11.57 5.52 21.65
N LYS A 31 -11.18 4.27 21.34
CA LYS A 31 -11.41 3.08 22.20
C LYS A 31 -10.12 2.42 22.72
N GLU A 32 -9.01 3.15 22.73
CA GLU A 32 -7.66 2.61 22.85
C GLU A 32 -7.44 1.68 24.07
N ALA A 33 -8.03 1.99 25.23
CA ALA A 33 -7.92 1.17 26.45
C ALA A 33 -8.63 -0.20 26.36
N ALA A 34 -9.77 -0.31 25.66
CA ALA A 34 -10.48 -1.57 25.45
C ALA A 34 -9.87 -2.39 24.29
N SER A 35 -9.26 -1.71 23.31
CA SER A 35 -8.64 -2.31 22.13
C SER A 35 -7.42 -3.18 22.46
N LEU A 36 -6.74 -2.88 23.57
CA LEU A 36 -5.59 -3.63 24.07
C LEU A 36 -5.95 -5.04 24.55
N LEU A 37 -7.23 -5.40 24.72
CA LEU A 37 -7.61 -6.75 25.16
C LEU A 37 -8.15 -7.62 24.01
N THR A 38 -8.45 -7.01 22.87
CA THR A 38 -8.99 -7.68 21.68
C THR A 38 -7.86 -8.02 20.69
N SER A 39 -7.91 -9.23 20.12
CA SER A 39 -6.96 -9.63 19.07
C SER A 39 -7.27 -8.94 17.73
N GLU A 40 -6.26 -8.71 16.91
CA GLU A 40 -6.40 -7.92 15.66
C GLU A 40 -7.35 -8.58 14.65
N ASN A 41 -7.35 -9.91 14.57
CA ASN A 41 -8.20 -10.66 13.65
C ASN A 41 -9.71 -10.57 13.97
N VAL A 42 -10.08 -10.16 15.18
CA VAL A 42 -11.48 -9.94 15.60
C VAL A 42 -11.93 -8.53 15.27
N LYS A 43 -11.00 -7.58 15.16
CA LYS A 43 -11.32 -6.20 14.79
C LYS A 43 -11.83 -6.14 13.34
N PRO A 44 -12.71 -5.18 13.02
CA PRO A 44 -13.05 -4.90 11.62
C PRO A 44 -11.81 -4.63 10.79
N TYR A 45 -11.81 -5.14 9.55
CA TYR A 45 -10.69 -4.97 8.64
C TYR A 45 -10.64 -3.55 8.09
N ARG A 46 -9.63 -2.77 8.47
CA ARG A 46 -9.45 -1.38 8.01
C ARG A 46 -8.56 -1.22 6.76
N GLY A 47 -7.84 -2.27 6.37
CA GLY A 47 -6.81 -2.17 5.33
C GLY A 47 -5.48 -1.59 5.83
N ASP A 48 -4.39 -1.90 5.13
CA ASP A 48 -3.10 -1.24 5.35
C ASP A 48 -3.08 0.15 4.66
N ASP A 49 -2.16 1.04 5.05
CA ASP A 49 -2.13 2.43 4.56
C ASP A 49 -1.95 2.53 3.04
N PHE A 50 -1.13 1.65 2.45
CA PHE A 50 -0.95 1.58 1.00
C PHE A 50 -2.22 1.07 0.28
N GLU A 51 -3.04 0.24 0.94
CA GLU A 51 -4.31 -0.21 0.35
C GLU A 51 -5.30 0.97 0.25
N ASP A 52 -5.28 1.88 1.21
CA ASP A 52 -6.11 3.09 1.21
C ASP A 52 -5.68 4.09 0.13
N VAL A 53 -4.37 4.31 -0.02
CA VAL A 53 -3.84 5.13 -1.11
C VAL A 53 -4.27 4.58 -2.47
N LEU A 54 -4.26 3.24 -2.62
CA LEU A 54 -4.67 2.60 -3.85
C LEU A 54 -6.17 2.72 -4.15
N ILE A 55 -7.02 2.97 -3.14
CA ILE A 55 -8.43 3.34 -3.37
C ILE A 55 -8.48 4.64 -4.19
N ASN A 56 -7.74 5.68 -3.75
CA ASN A 56 -7.70 6.97 -4.44
C ASN A 56 -7.01 6.89 -5.79
N TYR A 57 -5.95 6.08 -5.94
CA TYR A 57 -5.35 5.78 -7.24
C TYR A 57 -6.39 5.28 -8.25
N TYR A 58 -7.21 4.29 -7.87
CA TYR A 58 -8.26 3.79 -8.76
C TYR A 58 -9.36 4.81 -9.03
N LYS A 59 -9.77 5.60 -8.02
CA LYS A 59 -10.73 6.69 -8.22
C LYS A 59 -10.18 7.75 -9.18
N ALA A 60 -8.91 8.11 -9.06
CA ALA A 60 -8.22 9.05 -9.94
C ALA A 60 -8.23 8.55 -11.39
N LEU A 61 -7.84 7.29 -11.63
CA LEU A 61 -7.90 6.71 -12.97
C LEU A 61 -9.33 6.63 -13.51
N ASN A 62 -10.31 6.27 -12.68
CA ASN A 62 -11.72 6.26 -13.08
C ASN A 62 -12.17 7.66 -13.53
N TYR A 63 -11.89 8.70 -12.76
CA TYR A 63 -12.25 10.07 -13.11
C TYR A 63 -11.53 10.56 -14.37
N LEU A 64 -10.26 10.19 -14.54
CA LEU A 64 -9.52 10.47 -15.76
C LEU A 64 -10.20 9.86 -16.99
N TYR A 65 -10.64 8.59 -16.92
CA TYR A 65 -11.38 7.94 -18.00
C TYR A 65 -12.79 8.50 -18.24
N LEU A 66 -13.35 9.16 -17.23
CA LEU A 66 -14.61 9.90 -17.35
C LEU A 66 -14.41 11.33 -17.86
N ASN A 67 -13.19 11.69 -18.29
CA ASN A 67 -12.80 13.02 -18.72
C ASN A 67 -13.01 14.09 -17.62
N LYS A 68 -12.85 13.68 -16.35
CA LYS A 68 -13.00 14.51 -15.16
C LYS A 68 -11.64 14.70 -14.48
N ARG A 69 -10.74 15.43 -15.15
CA ARG A 69 -9.36 15.65 -14.68
C ARG A 69 -9.30 16.27 -13.28
N GLU A 70 -10.14 17.26 -13.00
CA GLU A 70 -10.12 17.94 -11.69
C GLU A 70 -10.52 17.00 -10.55
N ASP A 71 -11.52 16.15 -10.78
CA ASP A 71 -11.89 15.12 -9.81
C ASP A 71 -10.75 14.10 -9.63
N ALA A 72 -10.03 13.75 -10.70
CA ALA A 72 -8.84 12.88 -10.58
C ALA A 72 -7.73 13.52 -9.74
N LEU A 73 -7.51 14.84 -9.91
CA LEU A 73 -6.56 15.62 -9.12
C LEU A 73 -6.98 15.73 -7.64
N VAL A 74 -8.28 15.81 -7.35
CA VAL A 74 -8.79 15.76 -5.97
C VAL A 74 -8.44 14.44 -5.31
N GLU A 75 -8.56 13.31 -6.01
CA GLU A 75 -8.28 12.00 -5.43
C GLU A 75 -6.79 11.79 -5.11
N VAL A 76 -5.87 12.20 -6.00
CA VAL A 76 -4.43 12.10 -5.69
C VAL A 76 -4.02 12.98 -4.51
N ARG A 77 -4.57 14.19 -4.39
CA ARG A 77 -4.34 15.06 -3.22
C ARG A 77 -4.94 14.49 -1.94
N ARG A 78 -6.12 13.89 -2.02
CA ARG A 78 -6.74 13.20 -0.87
C ARG A 78 -5.86 12.06 -0.36
N ALA A 79 -5.17 11.35 -1.25
CA ALA A 79 -4.22 10.31 -0.84
C ALA A 79 -3.04 10.88 -0.04
N ASP A 80 -2.46 12.01 -0.49
CA ASP A 80 -1.40 12.72 0.25
C ASP A 80 -1.89 13.20 1.62
N GLU A 81 -3.06 13.85 1.68
CA GLU A 81 -3.67 14.31 2.94
C GLU A 81 -3.91 13.16 3.93
N LYS A 82 -4.37 12.00 3.44
CA LYS A 82 -4.55 10.79 4.26
C LYS A 82 -3.24 10.30 4.83
N LEU A 83 -2.18 10.22 4.02
CA LEU A 83 -0.87 9.80 4.50
C LEU A 83 -0.31 10.80 5.51
N ALA A 84 -0.41 12.10 5.25
CA ALA A 84 -0.01 13.14 6.20
C ALA A 84 -0.76 13.00 7.54
N TYR A 85 -2.08 12.81 7.49
CA TYR A 85 -2.91 12.61 8.69
C TYR A 85 -2.52 11.35 9.47
N LEU A 86 -2.34 10.20 8.80
CA LEU A 86 -1.94 8.96 9.45
C LEU A 86 -0.57 9.09 10.13
N ASN A 87 0.40 9.72 9.45
CA ASN A 87 1.74 9.90 9.98
C ASN A 87 1.83 10.88 11.16
N LEU A 88 0.93 11.87 11.23
CA LEU A 88 0.80 12.74 12.40
C LEU A 88 0.27 12.03 13.64
N HIS A 89 -0.55 10.99 13.46
CA HIS A 89 -1.21 10.26 14.55
C HIS A 89 -0.47 8.97 14.96
N TYR A 90 0.58 8.59 14.23
CA TYR A 90 1.42 7.48 14.66
C TYR A 90 2.38 7.90 15.77
N GLU A 91 2.37 7.17 16.89
CA GLU A 91 3.31 7.35 18.01
C GLU A 91 4.78 7.18 17.59
N HIS A 92 5.02 6.45 16.50
CA HIS A 92 6.35 6.18 15.96
C HIS A 92 6.40 6.46 14.46
N LYS A 93 7.59 6.84 13.98
CA LYS A 93 7.87 7.08 12.56
C LYS A 93 7.54 5.85 11.71
N ASN A 94 6.54 5.95 10.83
CA ASN A 94 6.25 4.95 9.81
C ASN A 94 7.26 5.02 8.65
N VAL A 95 7.41 3.93 7.91
CA VAL A 95 8.30 3.84 6.74
C VAL A 95 7.58 4.33 5.46
N TYR A 96 6.28 4.09 5.34
CA TYR A 96 5.46 4.58 4.22
C TYR A 96 4.78 5.90 4.61
N ARG A 97 5.42 7.02 4.25
CA ARG A 97 5.01 8.38 4.68
C ARG A 97 4.35 9.22 3.60
N SER A 98 4.81 9.03 2.38
CA SER A 98 4.32 9.64 1.16
C SER A 98 4.34 8.56 0.08
N ASP A 99 3.63 8.82 -1.01
CA ASP A 99 3.59 7.93 -2.17
C ASP A 99 4.17 8.65 -3.38
N ALA A 100 5.35 8.21 -3.81
CA ALA A 100 6.11 8.87 -4.87
C ALA A 100 5.38 8.84 -6.22
N PHE A 101 4.65 7.74 -6.49
CA PHE A 101 3.91 7.58 -7.73
C PHE A 101 2.63 8.43 -7.75
N MET A 102 1.94 8.57 -6.61
CA MET A 102 0.78 9.45 -6.48
C MET A 102 1.17 10.93 -6.62
N GLU A 103 2.30 11.34 -6.04
CA GLU A 103 2.85 12.69 -6.23
C GLU A 103 3.25 12.95 -7.69
N PHE A 104 3.82 11.95 -8.36
CA PHE A 104 4.08 12.02 -9.79
C PHE A 104 2.79 12.20 -10.60
N LEU A 105 1.73 11.42 -10.30
CA LEU A 105 0.44 11.57 -10.98
C LEU A 105 -0.20 12.95 -10.71
N SER A 106 -0.08 13.47 -9.49
CA SER A 106 -0.49 14.84 -9.17
C SER A 106 0.21 15.86 -10.08
N GLY A 107 1.52 15.74 -10.24
CA GLY A 107 2.30 16.59 -11.15
C GLY A 107 1.83 16.49 -12.61
N VAL A 108 1.55 15.28 -13.08
CA VAL A 108 1.01 15.07 -14.44
C VAL A 108 -0.37 15.70 -14.61
N PHE A 109 -1.25 15.60 -13.61
CA PHE A 109 -2.60 16.18 -13.68
C PHE A 109 -2.62 17.71 -13.63
N HIS A 110 -1.71 18.32 -12.87
CA HIS A 110 -1.47 19.77 -12.92
C HIS A 110 -0.91 20.19 -14.29
N GLU A 111 0.05 19.44 -14.81
CA GLU A 111 0.65 19.73 -16.12
C GLU A 111 -0.37 19.63 -17.26
N MET A 112 -1.28 18.65 -17.21
CA MET A 112 -2.42 18.53 -18.11
C MET A 112 -3.36 19.76 -18.06
N GLY A 113 -3.42 20.45 -16.91
CA GLY A 113 -4.16 21.70 -16.73
C GLY A 113 -3.39 22.96 -17.14
N GLY A 114 -2.10 22.83 -17.49
CA GLY A 114 -1.21 23.97 -17.72
C GLY A 114 -0.73 24.66 -16.43
N GLU A 115 -0.92 24.03 -15.28
CA GLU A 115 -0.57 24.55 -13.95
C GLU A 115 0.88 24.18 -13.60
N TYR A 116 1.85 24.73 -14.34
CA TYR A 116 3.25 24.28 -14.26
C TYR A 116 3.92 24.53 -12.90
N ASN A 117 3.53 25.57 -12.17
CA ASN A 117 4.03 25.83 -10.82
C ASN A 117 3.61 24.71 -9.86
N ASP A 118 2.34 24.29 -9.90
CA ASP A 118 1.83 23.21 -9.05
C ASP A 118 2.37 21.85 -9.50
N ALA A 119 2.54 21.66 -10.81
CA ALA A 119 3.23 20.49 -11.36
C ALA A 119 4.68 20.40 -10.86
N LEU A 120 5.42 21.51 -10.86
CA LEU A 120 6.78 21.60 -10.34
C LEU A 120 6.84 21.19 -8.87
N VAL A 121 5.92 21.70 -8.04
CA VAL A 121 5.85 21.35 -6.61
C VAL A 121 5.61 19.85 -6.44
N SER A 122 4.65 19.29 -7.16
CA SER A 122 4.30 17.86 -7.07
C SER A 122 5.46 16.97 -7.55
N TYR A 123 6.11 17.31 -8.66
CA TYR A 123 7.27 16.57 -9.15
C TYR A 123 8.47 16.63 -8.20
N ARG A 124 8.70 17.76 -7.50
CA ARG A 124 9.73 17.84 -6.45
C ARG A 124 9.42 16.90 -5.29
N ARG A 125 8.17 16.89 -4.81
CA ARG A 125 7.73 15.98 -3.74
C ARG A 125 7.83 14.51 -4.15
N ALA A 126 7.52 14.19 -5.40
CA ALA A 126 7.74 12.86 -5.94
C ALA A 126 9.22 12.48 -5.89
N LEU A 127 10.12 13.39 -6.31
CA LEU A 127 11.56 13.17 -6.28
C LEU A 127 12.08 12.95 -4.85
N GLU A 128 11.64 13.78 -3.89
CA GLU A 128 11.95 13.64 -2.47
C GLU A 128 11.45 12.29 -1.93
N SER A 129 10.23 11.89 -2.28
CA SER A 129 9.66 10.59 -1.90
C SER A 129 10.46 9.42 -2.49
N TYR A 130 11.00 9.56 -3.70
CA TYR A 130 11.87 8.55 -4.28
C TYR A 130 13.21 8.39 -3.53
N GLU A 131 13.69 9.39 -2.79
CA GLU A 131 14.88 9.26 -1.96
C GLU A 131 14.64 8.31 -0.77
N ASP A 132 13.46 8.41 -0.16
CA ASP A 132 13.00 7.48 0.86
C ASP A 132 12.75 6.09 0.24
N TYR A 133 12.15 6.02 -0.95
CA TYR A 133 11.92 4.76 -1.63
C TYR A 133 13.22 4.03 -1.97
N ARG A 134 14.25 4.75 -2.42
CA ARG A 134 15.58 4.17 -2.65
C ARG A 134 16.12 3.52 -1.37
N LYS A 135 15.96 4.19 -0.23
CA LYS A 135 16.43 3.69 1.07
C LYS A 135 15.64 2.49 1.58
N PHE A 136 14.32 2.51 1.43
CA PHE A 136 13.43 1.53 2.09
C PHE A 136 13.00 0.39 1.18
N TYR A 137 12.89 0.65 -0.12
CA TYR A 137 12.34 -0.28 -1.12
C TYR A 137 13.30 -0.54 -2.29
N GLY A 138 14.43 0.18 -2.37
CA GLY A 138 15.43 0.00 -3.42
C GLY A 138 14.99 0.52 -4.79
N LEU A 139 14.02 1.45 -4.83
CA LEU A 139 13.48 2.01 -6.07
C LEU A 139 14.03 3.43 -6.31
N GLU A 140 14.76 3.61 -7.42
CA GLU A 140 15.34 4.88 -7.84
C GLU A 140 14.30 5.79 -8.52
N PRO A 141 14.47 7.12 -8.48
CA PRO A 141 13.63 8.03 -9.25
C PRO A 141 13.76 7.74 -10.75
N PRO A 142 12.65 7.57 -11.48
CA PRO A 142 12.70 7.29 -12.91
C PRO A 142 13.15 8.54 -13.68
N GLU A 143 13.97 8.36 -14.72
CA GLU A 143 14.39 9.43 -15.64
C GLU A 143 13.19 10.27 -16.14
N PHE A 144 12.05 9.60 -16.35
CA PHE A 144 10.81 10.27 -16.75
C PHE A 144 10.40 11.39 -15.80
N LEU A 145 10.41 11.14 -14.49
CA LEU A 145 10.10 12.16 -13.48
C LEU A 145 11.05 13.35 -13.60
N ILE A 146 12.36 13.09 -13.76
CA ILE A 146 13.37 14.15 -13.86
C ILE A 146 13.13 15.02 -15.09
N LYS A 147 12.83 14.42 -16.25
CA LYS A 147 12.50 15.18 -17.47
C LYS A 147 11.29 16.10 -17.31
N ARG A 148 10.25 15.62 -16.63
CA ARG A 148 9.03 16.41 -16.37
C ARG A 148 9.27 17.50 -15.33
N LEU A 149 10.07 17.21 -14.31
CA LEU A 149 10.48 18.18 -13.31
C LEU A 149 11.27 19.34 -13.94
N LEU A 150 12.25 19.05 -14.79
CA LEU A 150 13.02 20.05 -15.54
C LEU A 150 12.12 20.87 -16.47
N LEU A 151 11.19 20.22 -17.17
CA LEU A 151 10.23 20.92 -18.02
C LEU A 151 9.35 21.88 -17.18
N ALA A 152 8.78 21.41 -16.08
CA ALA A 152 7.96 22.22 -15.20
C ALA A 152 8.73 23.41 -14.62
N ALA A 153 9.99 23.22 -14.22
CA ALA A 153 10.86 24.30 -13.72
C ALA A 153 11.10 25.36 -14.80
N LYS A 154 11.39 24.94 -16.03
CA LYS A 154 11.60 25.83 -17.19
C LYS A 154 10.35 26.62 -17.54
N LEU A 155 9.17 25.99 -17.55
CA LEU A 155 7.90 26.63 -17.88
C LEU A 155 7.35 27.53 -16.77
N SER A 156 7.76 27.25 -15.53
CA SER A 156 7.46 28.07 -14.36
C SER A 156 8.42 29.25 -14.20
N GLU A 157 9.46 29.34 -15.04
CA GLU A 157 10.55 30.33 -14.94
C GLU A 157 11.33 30.27 -13.62
N ILE A 158 11.35 29.11 -12.95
CA ILE A 158 12.08 28.88 -11.70
C ILE A 158 13.44 28.24 -12.03
N TYR A 159 14.32 29.05 -12.63
CA TYR A 159 15.62 28.60 -13.13
C TYR A 159 16.57 28.09 -12.04
N GLU A 160 16.46 28.58 -10.81
CA GLU A 160 17.23 28.07 -9.68
C GLU A 160 17.00 26.56 -9.47
N VAL A 161 15.73 26.13 -9.52
CA VAL A 161 15.36 24.72 -9.40
C VAL A 161 15.81 23.94 -10.64
N TYR A 162 15.71 24.54 -11.83
CA TYR A 162 16.21 23.90 -13.06
C TYR A 162 17.72 23.59 -12.96
N GLU A 163 18.53 24.55 -12.53
CA GLU A 163 19.98 24.39 -12.37
C GLU A 163 20.32 23.38 -11.25
N GLU A 164 19.59 23.41 -10.14
CA GLU A 164 19.72 22.44 -9.04
C GLU A 164 19.53 21.00 -9.55
N ILE A 165 18.40 20.76 -10.24
CA ILE A 165 18.05 19.42 -10.75
C ILE A 165 18.99 18.99 -11.87
N SER A 166 19.36 19.89 -12.79
CA SER A 166 20.31 19.59 -13.88
C SER A 166 21.69 19.22 -13.35
N SER A 167 22.15 19.89 -12.29
CA SER A 167 23.42 19.58 -11.63
C SER A 167 23.38 18.23 -10.91
N ARG A 168 22.24 17.91 -10.30
CA ARG A 168 22.03 16.64 -9.60
C ARG A 168 21.89 15.45 -10.55
N PHE A 169 21.34 15.66 -11.74
CA PHE A 169 21.10 14.64 -12.77
C PHE A 169 21.69 15.03 -14.13
N PRO A 170 23.04 15.06 -14.26
CA PRO A 170 23.68 15.50 -15.48
C PRO A 170 23.34 14.61 -16.68
N GLY A 171 23.04 15.23 -17.82
CA GLY A 171 22.74 14.53 -19.08
C GLY A 171 21.27 14.16 -19.29
N ILE A 172 20.38 14.52 -18.35
CA ILE A 172 18.93 14.40 -18.55
C ILE A 172 18.40 15.75 -19.06
N GLU A 173 17.89 15.75 -20.29
CA GLU A 173 17.28 16.94 -20.91
C GLU A 173 15.78 17.06 -20.58
N PRO A 174 15.23 18.29 -20.47
CA PRO A 174 13.79 18.48 -20.24
C PRO A 174 12.96 17.88 -21.38
N ALA A 175 11.75 17.42 -21.05
CA ALA A 175 10.78 16.98 -22.04
C ALA A 175 10.38 18.10 -23.03
N SER A 176 9.94 17.74 -24.24
CA SER A 176 9.52 18.73 -25.26
C SER A 176 8.02 19.00 -25.23
N ARG A 177 7.62 20.26 -25.49
CA ARG A 177 6.20 20.65 -25.70
C ARG A 177 5.75 20.64 -27.15
N GLU A 178 6.69 20.50 -28.09
CA GLU A 178 6.38 20.46 -29.53
C GLU A 178 5.68 19.14 -29.93
N LYS A 179 5.72 18.15 -29.02
CA LYS A 179 5.12 16.82 -29.18
C LYS A 179 3.97 16.63 -28.20
N GLY A 180 3.05 15.73 -28.55
CA GLY A 180 2.13 15.14 -27.59
C GLY A 180 2.82 14.07 -26.74
N LEU A 181 2.33 13.81 -25.54
CA LEU A 181 2.88 12.82 -24.63
C LEU A 181 1.86 11.71 -24.39
N LEU A 182 2.24 10.49 -24.77
CA LEU A 182 1.54 9.28 -24.34
C LEU A 182 2.22 8.70 -23.10
N ILE A 183 1.46 8.54 -22.01
CA ILE A 183 1.86 7.81 -20.81
C ILE A 183 1.04 6.52 -20.75
N VAL A 184 1.70 5.39 -20.53
CA VAL A 184 1.05 4.09 -20.35
C VAL A 184 1.44 3.49 -19.02
N ILE A 185 0.42 3.26 -18.18
CA ILE A 185 0.52 2.62 -16.88
C ILE A 185 0.19 1.12 -17.05
N LEU A 186 1.12 0.25 -16.69
CA LEU A 186 0.94 -1.19 -16.66
C LEU A 186 0.99 -1.70 -15.22
N GLU A 187 -0.14 -2.16 -14.72
CA GLU A 187 -0.26 -2.78 -13.40
C GLU A 187 0.03 -4.28 -13.50
N CYS A 188 1.01 -4.77 -12.74
CA CYS A 188 1.55 -6.12 -12.87
C CYS A 188 1.32 -6.96 -11.61
N GLY A 189 0.86 -8.20 -11.80
CA GLY A 189 0.79 -9.22 -10.75
C GLY A 189 -0.31 -9.01 -9.72
N GLN A 190 -0.43 -9.93 -8.77
CA GLN A 190 -1.38 -9.84 -7.66
C GLN A 190 -0.65 -9.83 -6.34
N MET A 191 -1.09 -8.98 -5.40
CA MET A 191 -0.52 -8.95 -4.07
C MET A 191 -0.55 -10.34 -3.42
N PRO A 192 0.57 -10.81 -2.86
CA PRO A 192 0.57 -12.07 -2.13
C PRO A 192 -0.32 -11.97 -0.89
N GLY A 193 -0.92 -13.10 -0.50
CA GLY A 193 -1.63 -13.18 0.76
C GLY A 193 -0.68 -13.07 1.96
N LYS A 194 -1.16 -12.48 3.06
CA LYS A 194 -0.47 -12.57 4.34
C LYS A 194 -0.55 -14.01 4.86
N LYS A 195 0.55 -14.52 5.38
CA LYS A 195 0.63 -15.76 6.13
C LYS A 195 0.83 -15.47 7.61
N GLU A 196 0.52 -16.46 8.43
CA GLU A 196 0.73 -16.43 9.87
C GLU A 196 2.01 -17.20 10.22
N ASP A 197 2.78 -16.65 11.16
CA ASP A 197 3.90 -17.32 11.82
C ASP A 197 3.86 -16.96 13.32
N PHE A 198 4.71 -17.61 14.12
CA PHE A 198 4.64 -17.52 15.57
C PHE A 198 6.01 -17.29 16.20
N VAL A 199 6.01 -16.57 17.31
CA VAL A 199 7.15 -16.48 18.21
C VAL A 199 6.73 -16.96 19.60
N GLU A 200 7.60 -17.73 20.25
CA GLU A 200 7.43 -18.16 21.63
C GLU A 200 8.26 -17.26 22.54
N ILE A 201 7.58 -16.57 23.46
CA ILE A 201 8.17 -15.56 24.33
C ILE A 201 8.12 -16.07 25.76
N PRO A 202 9.26 -16.31 26.42
CA PRO A 202 9.28 -16.65 27.84
C PRO A 202 8.97 -15.40 28.66
N VAL A 203 7.87 -15.43 29.40
CA VAL A 203 7.47 -14.37 30.32
C VAL A 203 7.72 -14.82 31.75
N ARG A 204 8.47 -14.02 32.50
CA ARG A 204 8.82 -14.30 33.89
C ARG A 204 7.88 -13.54 34.83
N GLU A 205 7.28 -14.25 35.77
CA GLU A 205 6.46 -13.69 36.83
C GLU A 205 6.94 -14.25 38.18
N LYS A 206 7.53 -13.38 39.02
CA LYS A 206 8.13 -13.78 40.31
C LYS A 206 9.14 -14.93 40.13
N ASN A 207 8.77 -16.14 40.57
CA ASN A 207 9.60 -17.34 40.52
C ASN A 207 9.23 -18.30 39.39
N ASP A 208 8.17 -18.01 38.62
CA ASP A 208 7.69 -18.84 37.53
C ASP A 208 8.07 -18.22 36.17
N THR A 209 8.40 -19.06 35.21
CA THR A 209 8.51 -18.68 33.79
C THR A 209 7.49 -19.47 33.01
N TYR A 210 6.69 -18.80 32.19
CA TYR A 210 5.75 -19.44 31.29
C TYR A 210 5.99 -18.97 29.85
N ILE A 211 5.62 -19.80 28.89
CA ILE A 211 5.81 -19.51 27.47
C ILE A 211 4.52 -18.93 26.90
N VAL A 212 4.63 -17.76 26.29
CA VAL A 212 3.55 -17.11 25.56
C VAL A 212 3.82 -17.27 24.06
N ARG A 213 2.93 -17.98 23.36
CA ARG A 213 2.99 -18.08 21.91
C ARG A 213 2.22 -16.92 21.28
N VAL A 214 2.89 -16.13 20.44
CA VAL A 214 2.34 -14.94 19.79
C VAL A 214 2.32 -15.15 18.28
N ALA A 215 1.14 -15.10 17.68
CA ALA A 215 0.98 -15.09 16.23
C ALA A 215 1.29 -13.69 15.66
N PHE A 216 1.96 -13.64 14.52
CA PHE A 216 2.14 -12.43 13.72
C PHE A 216 1.94 -12.73 12.23
N SER A 217 1.53 -11.72 11.47
CA SER A 217 1.37 -11.84 10.02
C SER A 217 2.64 -11.42 9.29
N TYR A 218 2.92 -12.03 8.14
CA TYR A 218 3.95 -11.60 7.20
C TYR A 218 3.46 -11.78 5.76
N TYR A 219 4.00 -11.03 4.80
CA TYR A 219 3.78 -11.30 3.38
C TYR A 219 4.79 -12.33 2.91
N GLU A 220 4.33 -13.41 2.28
CA GLU A 220 5.23 -14.32 1.57
C GLU A 220 5.50 -13.74 0.17
N PRO A 221 6.73 -13.31 -0.16
CA PRO A 221 7.01 -12.70 -1.45
C PRO A 221 6.68 -13.65 -2.59
N SER A 222 5.88 -13.18 -3.55
CA SER A 222 5.56 -13.91 -4.77
C SER A 222 6.26 -13.29 -5.99
N PRO A 223 6.71 -14.09 -6.97
CA PRO A 223 7.33 -13.57 -8.18
C PRO A 223 6.39 -12.65 -8.98
N ILE A 224 6.87 -11.48 -9.38
CA ILE A 224 6.15 -10.60 -10.33
C ILE A 224 6.07 -11.32 -11.70
N PRO A 225 4.88 -11.39 -12.34
CA PRO A 225 4.69 -12.13 -13.59
C PRO A 225 5.29 -11.45 -14.83
N VAL A 226 5.56 -10.15 -14.76
CA VAL A 226 6.12 -9.36 -15.86
C VAL A 226 7.60 -9.12 -15.59
N VAL A 227 8.46 -9.43 -16.58
CA VAL A 227 9.90 -9.21 -16.50
C VAL A 227 10.30 -7.91 -17.19
N SER A 228 9.68 -7.62 -18.33
CA SER A 228 9.87 -6.37 -19.06
C SER A 228 8.64 -6.07 -19.92
N ALA A 229 8.43 -4.80 -20.23
CA ALA A 229 7.38 -4.36 -21.13
C ALA A 229 7.91 -3.22 -22.01
N ALA A 230 7.44 -3.17 -23.25
CA ALA A 230 7.75 -2.12 -24.20
C ALA A 230 6.47 -1.53 -24.79
N LEU A 231 6.38 -0.20 -24.80
CA LEU A 231 5.37 0.58 -25.50
C LEU A 231 5.78 0.72 -26.96
N LEU A 232 4.86 0.41 -27.86
CA LEU A 232 5.02 0.52 -29.31
C LEU A 232 3.99 1.52 -29.83
N ALA A 233 4.42 2.47 -30.66
CA ALA A 233 3.54 3.32 -31.46
C ALA A 233 4.25 3.62 -32.79
N ASP A 234 3.61 3.26 -33.89
CA ASP A 234 4.21 3.26 -35.24
C ASP A 234 5.56 2.51 -35.28
N ASN A 235 6.65 3.22 -35.59
CA ASN A 235 8.01 2.67 -35.63
C ASN A 235 8.82 2.95 -34.35
N LEU A 236 8.21 3.59 -33.35
CA LEU A 236 8.85 3.95 -32.10
C LEU A 236 8.61 2.89 -31.02
N GLN A 237 9.60 2.72 -30.17
CA GLN A 237 9.55 1.81 -29.02
C GLN A 237 10.13 2.50 -27.79
N ALA A 238 9.46 2.38 -26.65
CA ALA A 238 9.93 2.84 -25.35
C ALA A 238 9.79 1.73 -24.30
N GLU A 239 10.76 1.60 -23.40
CA GLU A 239 10.70 0.62 -22.32
C GLU A 239 9.87 1.16 -21.14
N LEU A 240 9.08 0.28 -20.50
CA LEU A 240 8.39 0.61 -19.26
C LEU A 240 9.32 0.38 -18.06
N ARG A 241 9.32 1.31 -17.10
CA ARG A 241 10.08 1.24 -15.85
C ARG A 241 9.14 1.09 -14.67
N THR A 242 9.51 0.30 -13.67
CA THR A 242 8.78 0.26 -12.40
C THR A 242 8.80 1.64 -11.77
N MET A 243 7.63 2.21 -11.49
CA MET A 243 7.48 3.46 -10.76
C MET A 243 6.93 3.22 -9.34
N GLU A 244 6.25 2.10 -9.11
CA GLU A 244 5.76 1.70 -7.79
C GLU A 244 6.01 0.20 -7.55
N ASP A 245 6.57 -0.15 -6.39
CA ASP A 245 6.68 -1.55 -5.91
C ASP A 245 5.83 -1.73 -4.65
N ILE A 246 4.54 -2.01 -4.87
CA ILE A 246 3.53 -2.17 -3.83
C ILE A 246 3.85 -3.39 -2.96
N GLN A 247 4.40 -4.46 -3.54
CA GLN A 247 4.81 -5.63 -2.75
C GLN A 247 5.94 -5.28 -1.79
N ALA A 248 6.97 -4.56 -2.24
CA ALA A 248 8.07 -4.13 -1.38
C ALA A 248 7.58 -3.20 -0.26
N ILE A 249 6.68 -2.25 -0.58
CA ILE A 249 6.06 -1.36 0.41
C ILE A 249 5.27 -2.15 1.44
N ALA A 250 4.44 -3.09 1.00
CA ALA A 250 3.61 -3.90 1.89
C ALA A 250 4.45 -4.77 2.84
N ILE A 251 5.51 -5.42 2.31
CA ILE A 251 6.46 -6.20 3.10
C ILE A 251 7.12 -5.29 4.14
N LYS A 252 7.69 -4.17 3.69
CA LYS A 252 8.49 -3.30 4.55
C LYS A 252 7.64 -2.59 5.62
N ASN A 253 6.43 -2.16 5.28
CA ASN A 253 5.47 -1.59 6.22
C ASN A 253 5.10 -2.62 7.31
N LEU A 254 4.85 -3.87 6.91
CA LEU A 254 4.54 -4.94 7.86
C LEU A 254 5.74 -5.30 8.75
N GLU A 255 6.95 -5.33 8.19
CA GLU A 255 8.19 -5.52 8.95
C GLU A 255 8.41 -4.42 10.00
N ASP A 256 8.18 -3.14 9.66
CA ASP A 256 8.35 -2.02 10.60
C ASP A 256 7.44 -2.15 11.82
N LYS A 257 6.17 -2.53 11.60
CA LYS A 257 5.21 -2.68 12.70
C LYS A 257 5.32 -4.02 13.43
N LYS A 258 5.97 -5.04 12.87
CA LYS A 258 6.02 -6.41 13.42
C LYS A 258 6.44 -6.46 14.88
N ALA A 259 7.51 -5.77 15.26
CA ALA A 259 8.01 -5.76 16.64
C ALA A 259 6.98 -5.17 17.62
N ARG A 260 6.31 -4.07 17.23
CA ARG A 260 5.25 -3.44 18.04
C ARG A 260 4.03 -4.34 18.17
N GLU A 261 3.61 -5.00 17.08
CA GLU A 261 2.49 -5.94 17.09
C GLU A 261 2.77 -7.17 17.99
N ILE A 262 3.99 -7.73 17.91
CA ILE A 262 4.41 -8.82 18.81
C ILE A 262 4.40 -8.36 20.27
N ALA A 263 4.94 -7.17 20.57
CA ALA A 263 4.95 -6.63 21.93
C ALA A 263 3.52 -6.45 22.49
N LYS A 264 2.63 -5.84 21.70
CA LYS A 264 1.21 -5.68 22.07
C LYS A 264 0.57 -7.04 22.34
N ALA A 265 0.70 -7.99 21.41
CA ALA A 265 0.11 -9.32 21.55
C ALA A 265 0.67 -10.10 22.77
N THR A 266 1.96 -9.94 23.08
CA THR A 266 2.58 -10.50 24.29
C THR A 266 1.95 -9.95 25.56
N LEU A 267 1.73 -8.64 25.62
CA LEU A 267 1.05 -7.99 26.74
C LEU A 267 -0.39 -8.49 26.89
N ARG A 268 -1.13 -8.64 25.77
CA ARG A 268 -2.50 -9.19 25.79
C ARG A 268 -2.54 -10.59 26.34
N ALA A 269 -1.68 -11.47 25.81
CA ALA A 269 -1.64 -12.86 26.21
C ALA A 269 -1.20 -13.02 27.68
N THR A 270 -0.24 -12.21 28.13
CA THR A 270 0.16 -12.11 29.55
C THR A 270 -1.02 -11.68 30.42
N ALA A 271 -1.73 -10.60 30.08
CA ALA A 271 -2.87 -10.13 30.84
C ALA A 271 -3.99 -11.18 30.93
N LYS A 272 -4.32 -11.85 29.81
CA LYS A 272 -5.28 -12.97 29.76
C LYS A 272 -4.85 -14.12 30.67
N TYR A 273 -3.56 -14.48 30.63
CA TYR A 273 -3.00 -15.51 31.49
C TYR A 273 -3.08 -15.16 32.98
N LEU A 274 -2.71 -13.93 33.36
CA LEU A 274 -2.78 -13.46 34.76
C LEU A 274 -4.22 -13.39 35.28
N ALA A 275 -5.16 -12.92 34.46
CA ALA A 275 -6.58 -12.90 34.81
C ALA A 275 -7.10 -14.34 35.06
N TYR A 276 -6.71 -15.28 34.20
CA TYR A 276 -7.03 -16.69 34.37
C TYR A 276 -6.45 -17.27 35.67
N ARG A 277 -5.17 -16.99 35.99
CA ARG A 277 -4.56 -17.42 37.26
C ARG A 277 -5.34 -16.93 38.48
N LYS A 278 -5.72 -15.66 38.50
CA LYS A 278 -6.51 -15.10 39.61
C LYS A 278 -7.88 -15.77 39.75
N ALA A 279 -8.60 -15.97 38.64
CA ALA A 279 -9.87 -16.68 38.64
C ALA A 279 -9.71 -18.12 39.17
N ARG A 280 -8.61 -18.80 38.80
CA ARG A 280 -8.26 -20.11 39.34
C ARG A 280 -8.02 -20.08 40.84
N GLU A 281 -7.22 -19.14 41.35
CA GLU A 281 -6.95 -19.00 42.79
C GLU A 281 -8.25 -18.76 43.60
N GLU A 282 -9.17 -17.96 43.08
CA GLU A 282 -10.48 -17.72 43.70
C GLU A 282 -11.38 -18.97 43.66
N THR A 283 -11.40 -19.68 42.54
CA THR A 283 -12.17 -20.93 42.38
C THR A 283 -11.62 -22.03 43.29
N GLU A 284 -10.30 -22.18 43.39
CA GLU A 284 -9.65 -23.12 44.31
C GLU A 284 -9.92 -22.75 45.78
N LYS A 285 -9.89 -21.47 46.14
CA LYS A 285 -10.28 -21.00 47.49
C LYS A 285 -11.75 -21.31 47.80
N TYR A 286 -12.65 -21.13 46.83
CA TYR A 286 -14.06 -21.47 46.96
C TYR A 286 -14.28 -22.99 47.11
N ALA A 287 -13.60 -23.79 46.29
CA ALA A 287 -13.62 -25.25 46.35
C ALA A 287 -13.08 -25.78 47.70
N ARG A 288 -12.00 -25.21 48.24
CA ARG A 288 -11.48 -25.57 49.58
C ARG A 288 -12.45 -25.24 50.71
N LYS A 289 -13.33 -24.24 50.54
CA LYS A 289 -14.34 -23.83 51.54
C LYS A 289 -15.56 -24.74 51.60
N LYS A 290 -15.90 -25.45 50.52
CA LYS A 290 -16.96 -26.46 50.50
C LYS A 290 -16.31 -27.84 50.49
N LYS A 291 -16.45 -28.64 51.56
CA LYS A 291 -16.12 -30.08 51.54
C LYS A 291 -17.02 -30.79 50.52
N LYS A 292 -16.65 -30.79 49.24
CA LYS A 292 -17.30 -31.56 48.17
C LYS A 292 -16.58 -32.89 47.99
N SER A 293 -17.32 -33.91 47.52
CA SER A 293 -16.79 -35.25 47.28
C SER A 293 -15.67 -35.22 46.24
N ASP A 294 -14.70 -36.13 46.40
CA ASP A 294 -13.47 -36.17 45.60
C ASP A 294 -13.73 -36.18 44.08
N GLU A 295 -14.81 -36.81 43.60
CA GLU A 295 -15.20 -36.85 42.19
C GLU A 295 -15.59 -35.49 41.58
N GLU A 296 -16.27 -34.60 42.32
CA GLU A 296 -16.64 -33.28 41.80
C GLU A 296 -15.44 -32.33 41.76
N ALA A 297 -14.52 -32.46 42.70
CA ALA A 297 -13.27 -31.70 42.74
C ALA A 297 -12.32 -32.14 41.62
N GLU A 298 -12.29 -33.44 41.32
CA GLU A 298 -11.48 -34.02 40.25
C GLU A 298 -12.02 -33.61 38.86
N LEU A 299 -13.34 -33.67 38.62
CA LEU A 299 -13.96 -33.22 37.36
C LEU A 299 -13.76 -31.71 37.12
N LEU A 300 -13.91 -30.87 38.15
CA LEU A 300 -13.60 -29.44 38.07
C LEU A 300 -12.10 -29.22 37.78
N GLY A 301 -11.21 -29.96 38.43
CA GLY A 301 -9.77 -29.93 38.17
C GLY A 301 -9.39 -30.36 36.75
N LEU A 302 -10.12 -31.31 36.16
CA LEU A 302 -9.89 -31.84 34.81
C LEU A 302 -10.44 -30.92 33.72
N ILE A 303 -11.61 -30.29 33.94
CA ILE A 303 -12.16 -29.24 33.08
C ILE A 303 -11.23 -28.02 33.08
N VAL A 304 -10.76 -27.60 34.26
CA VAL A 304 -9.83 -26.47 34.45
C VAL A 304 -8.43 -26.78 33.90
N GLY A 305 -7.90 -27.99 34.14
CA GLY A 305 -6.57 -28.40 33.67
C GLY A 305 -6.48 -28.58 32.15
N LYS A 306 -7.54 -29.08 31.51
CA LYS A 306 -7.61 -29.17 30.03
C LYS A 306 -7.76 -27.79 29.38
N LEU A 307 -8.42 -26.83 30.03
CA LEU A 307 -8.56 -25.46 29.51
C LEU A 307 -7.22 -24.71 29.42
N VAL A 308 -6.26 -24.95 30.32
CA VAL A 308 -4.93 -24.31 30.29
C VAL A 308 -4.14 -24.65 29.03
N ASN A 309 -4.12 -25.92 28.62
CA ASN A 309 -3.41 -26.37 27.42
C ASN A 309 -4.16 -25.98 26.13
N ILE A 310 -5.47 -25.72 26.20
CA ILE A 310 -6.30 -25.29 25.06
C ILE A 310 -6.18 -23.78 24.83
N PHE A 311 -6.02 -22.96 25.87
CA PHE A 311 -5.97 -21.49 25.75
C PHE A 311 -4.66 -20.97 25.14
N THR A 312 -3.53 -21.63 25.36
CA THR A 312 -2.22 -21.24 24.77
C THR A 312 -2.16 -21.37 23.25
N TYR A 313 -3.06 -22.17 22.65
CA TYR A 313 -3.05 -22.46 21.21
C TYR A 313 -4.15 -21.74 20.41
N THR A 314 -5.17 -21.17 21.05
CA THR A 314 -6.45 -20.86 20.37
C THR A 314 -6.87 -19.40 20.29
N THR A 315 -6.31 -18.47 21.07
CA THR A 315 -6.91 -17.10 21.17
C THR A 315 -6.15 -15.94 20.53
N GLU A 316 -4.95 -16.14 20.00
CA GLU A 316 -4.24 -15.09 19.23
C GLU A 316 -3.93 -15.65 17.84
N ARG A 317 -4.71 -15.21 16.85
CA ARG A 317 -4.36 -15.37 15.43
C ARG A 317 -3.99 -14.02 14.85
N ALA A 318 -3.03 -14.01 13.96
CA ALA A 318 -2.66 -12.83 13.22
C ALA A 318 -3.78 -12.44 12.24
N ASP A 319 -3.91 -11.14 11.97
CA ASP A 319 -4.78 -10.68 10.89
C ASP A 319 -4.09 -10.94 9.54
N THR A 320 -4.56 -11.97 8.83
CA THR A 320 -4.05 -12.33 7.50
C THR A 320 -4.88 -11.74 6.36
N ARG A 321 -5.86 -10.89 6.65
CA ARG A 321 -6.65 -10.21 5.62
C ARG A 321 -5.78 -9.18 4.89
N SER A 322 -5.92 -9.14 3.57
CA SER A 322 -5.27 -8.21 2.66
C SER A 322 -6.08 -8.06 1.36
N TRP A 323 -5.91 -6.94 0.65
CA TRP A 323 -6.53 -6.72 -0.64
C TRP A 323 -5.73 -7.41 -1.77
N LEU A 324 -6.02 -8.70 -2.00
CA LEU A 324 -5.33 -9.57 -2.97
C LEU A 324 -5.46 -9.13 -4.45
N GLY A 325 -6.41 -8.25 -4.77
CA GLY A 325 -6.66 -7.77 -6.13
C GLY A 325 -5.66 -6.72 -6.63
N LEU A 326 -4.89 -6.13 -5.71
CA LEU A 326 -3.94 -5.05 -5.99
C LEU A 326 -2.76 -5.51 -6.85
N PRO A 327 -2.13 -4.60 -7.61
CA PRO A 327 -0.88 -4.88 -8.31
C PRO A 327 0.24 -5.18 -7.32
N GLN A 328 1.21 -5.99 -7.74
CA GLN A 328 2.50 -6.07 -7.05
C GLN A 328 3.37 -4.87 -7.42
N THR A 329 3.34 -4.49 -8.70
CA THR A 329 4.10 -3.35 -9.21
C THR A 329 3.28 -2.56 -10.21
N ILE A 330 3.62 -1.28 -10.33
CA ILE A 330 3.13 -0.40 -11.39
C ILE A 330 4.34 0.00 -12.24
N MET A 331 4.30 -0.39 -13.51
CA MET A 331 5.29 0.02 -14.50
C MET A 331 4.72 1.14 -15.37
N VAL A 332 5.54 2.11 -15.74
CA VAL A 332 5.14 3.23 -16.58
C VAL A 332 6.09 3.36 -17.74
N GLY A 333 5.52 3.55 -18.92
CA GLY A 333 6.24 3.89 -20.15
C GLY A 333 5.67 5.18 -20.70
N TYR A 334 6.51 5.94 -21.39
CA TYR A 334 6.09 7.17 -22.00
C TYR A 334 6.69 7.32 -23.39
N MET A 335 6.02 8.07 -24.25
CA MET A 335 6.48 8.37 -25.60
C MET A 335 6.05 9.77 -26.00
N GLU A 336 7.01 10.58 -26.43
CA GLU A 336 6.76 11.88 -27.06
C GLU A 336 6.54 11.66 -28.56
N LEU A 337 5.34 12.01 -29.03
CA LEU A 337 4.83 11.72 -30.36
C LEU A 337 4.50 13.02 -31.08
N ASP A 338 4.76 13.09 -32.39
CA ASP A 338 4.29 14.22 -33.18
C ASP A 338 2.75 14.30 -33.16
N PRO A 339 2.13 15.47 -33.40
CA PRO A 339 0.69 15.56 -33.46
C PRO A 339 0.12 14.63 -34.55
N GLY A 340 -0.81 13.74 -34.17
CA GLY A 340 -1.22 12.65 -35.04
C GLY A 340 -2.16 11.64 -34.38
N SER A 341 -2.55 10.61 -35.12
CA SER A 341 -3.34 9.49 -34.60
C SER A 341 -2.52 8.21 -34.56
N TYR A 342 -2.56 7.52 -33.43
CA TYR A 342 -1.72 6.36 -33.12
C TYR A 342 -2.57 5.20 -32.62
N THR A 343 -2.15 3.98 -32.93
CA THR A 343 -2.72 2.75 -32.34
C THR A 343 -1.64 2.05 -31.53
N PRO A 344 -1.42 2.47 -30.27
CA PRO A 344 -0.30 1.97 -29.49
C PRO A 344 -0.54 0.54 -28.98
N GLU A 345 0.54 -0.16 -28.67
CA GLU A 345 0.52 -1.52 -28.12
C GLU A 345 1.55 -1.67 -27.00
N LEU A 346 1.30 -2.59 -26.08
CA LEU A 346 2.32 -3.05 -25.13
C LEU A 346 2.78 -4.45 -25.51
N ARG A 347 4.09 -4.62 -25.73
CA ARG A 347 4.73 -5.93 -25.81
C ARG A 347 5.33 -6.28 -24.46
N VAL A 348 4.77 -7.31 -23.82
CA VAL A 348 5.15 -7.73 -22.47
C VAL A 348 5.84 -9.09 -22.51
N ARG A 349 7.00 -9.18 -21.87
CA ARG A 349 7.69 -10.44 -21.62
C ARG A 349 7.35 -10.94 -20.22
N LYS A 350 6.69 -12.09 -20.16
CA LYS A 350 6.32 -12.74 -18.91
C LYS A 350 7.45 -13.56 -18.33
N ARG A 351 7.36 -13.85 -17.04
CA ARG A 351 8.35 -14.63 -16.29
C ARG A 351 8.49 -16.06 -16.77
N ASN A 352 7.42 -16.65 -17.30
CA ASN A 352 7.44 -17.97 -17.94
C ASN A 352 8.11 -17.98 -19.33
N GLY A 353 8.68 -16.86 -19.79
CA GLY A 353 9.33 -16.72 -21.08
C GLY A 353 8.40 -16.39 -22.25
N SER A 354 7.07 -16.44 -22.04
CA SER A 354 6.10 -16.07 -23.08
C SER A 354 6.04 -14.56 -23.30
N TYR A 355 5.62 -14.18 -24.51
CA TYR A 355 5.32 -12.80 -24.87
C TYR A 355 3.81 -12.61 -25.00
N GLN A 356 3.32 -11.46 -24.56
CA GLN A 356 1.94 -11.04 -24.74
C GLN A 356 1.91 -9.63 -25.33
N THR A 357 1.15 -9.44 -26.39
CA THR A 357 0.83 -8.11 -26.91
C THR A 357 -0.53 -7.67 -26.36
N LEU A 358 -0.60 -6.47 -25.79
CA LEU A 358 -1.84 -5.84 -25.34
C LEU A 358 -2.13 -4.64 -26.23
N SER A 359 -3.26 -4.68 -26.94
CA SER A 359 -3.73 -3.53 -27.70
C SER A 359 -4.23 -2.42 -26.76
N LEU A 360 -3.84 -1.20 -27.06
CA LEU A 360 -4.35 0.01 -26.41
C LEU A 360 -5.38 0.69 -27.35
N PRO A 361 -6.27 1.55 -26.82
CA PRO A 361 -7.20 2.28 -27.67
C PRO A 361 -6.45 3.20 -28.63
N THR A 362 -6.98 3.39 -29.83
CA THR A 362 -6.49 4.42 -30.75
C THR A 362 -6.63 5.78 -30.08
N ILE A 363 -5.58 6.60 -30.19
CA ILE A 363 -5.54 7.95 -29.65
C ILE A 363 -5.21 8.94 -30.76
N THR A 364 -5.71 10.16 -30.62
CA THR A 364 -5.20 11.34 -31.34
C THR A 364 -4.47 12.23 -30.34
N LEU A 365 -3.31 12.77 -30.69
CA LEU A 365 -2.51 13.65 -29.86
C LEU A 365 -2.28 14.98 -30.57
N GLN A 366 -2.40 16.08 -29.82
CA GLN A 366 -1.96 17.42 -30.21
C GLN A 366 -0.63 17.78 -29.55
N SER A 367 0.02 18.85 -30.05
CA SER A 367 1.25 19.38 -29.44
C SER A 367 0.99 19.79 -27.99
N GLY A 368 1.80 19.28 -27.07
CA GLY A 368 1.67 19.54 -25.64
C GLY A 368 0.48 18.85 -24.96
N GLU A 369 -0.32 18.05 -25.68
CA GLU A 369 -1.39 17.24 -25.07
C GLU A 369 -0.78 16.02 -24.37
N ILE A 370 -1.24 15.71 -23.17
CA ILE A 370 -0.86 14.50 -22.44
C ILE A 370 -2.05 13.54 -22.44
N LYS A 371 -1.82 12.29 -22.84
CA LYS A 371 -2.79 11.19 -22.70
C LYS A 371 -2.23 10.09 -21.84
N ILE A 372 -3.05 9.61 -20.91
CA ILE A 372 -2.73 8.49 -20.05
C ILE A 372 -3.63 7.32 -20.40
N LEU A 373 -3.02 6.15 -20.60
CA LEU A 373 -3.71 4.88 -20.76
C LEU A 373 -3.23 3.91 -19.69
N SER A 374 -4.08 2.97 -19.28
CA SER A 374 -3.73 1.92 -18.33
C SER A 374 -4.13 0.53 -18.78
N ARG A 375 -3.33 -0.45 -18.39
CA ARG A 375 -3.55 -1.89 -18.60
C ARG A 375 -3.16 -2.69 -17.37
N ARG A 376 -3.77 -3.87 -17.25
CA ARG A 376 -3.60 -4.79 -16.13
C ARG A 376 -3.17 -6.16 -16.61
N ILE A 377 -2.13 -6.71 -16.00
CA ILE A 377 -1.73 -8.12 -16.13
C ILE A 377 -1.79 -8.76 -14.74
N PHE A 378 -2.61 -9.79 -14.59
CA PHE A 378 -2.70 -10.55 -13.34
C PHE A 378 -1.62 -11.64 -13.24
N ASN A 379 -1.38 -12.39 -14.33
CA ASN A 379 -0.48 -13.56 -14.39
C ASN A 379 0.39 -13.57 -15.65
#